data_AF-A0A6F8VD85-F1
#
_entry.id   AF-A0A6F8VD85-F1
#
_cell.length_a   1.000
_cell.length_b   1.000
_cell.length_c   1.000
_cell.angle_alpha   90.00
_cell.angle_beta   90.00
_cell.angle_gamma   90.00
#
_symmetry.space_group_name_H-M   'P 1'
#
loop_
_entity.id
_entity.type
_entity.pdbx_description
1 polymer ?
#
loop_
_entity_poly.entity_id
_entity_poly.type
_entity_poly.pdbx_seq_one_letter_code
_entity_poly.pdbx_strand_id
1 'polypeptide(L)'
;MTTESQITADIEALRKSVPDTKDLYREVCTILFFRYGVTPTANKLYQYVRKGSMSAPAEALGKFWEDLREKSRVRIEHPDLPDELKTAAGEMVAALWTQSQAAAHEGLAAYRVEAQNAVLEAQTTKANSENDRAAALKELEQARHSAQMAFDRSLQLERDLASERASKDSLSTQLAAAGLQNASLEAALSEARRDFAAELEKLRQALQKSEERYDAKEKHALLEIDRERTSTVKLQKELVQLRQTHLEATDRLRNEITKIQNELANARQGTGVAEGMLREMRNLNQQQTEQLQSLQTLVAERDTRNVLLQRDLEMQRLLAKQPAKTVSIKPRRRRKS
;
A
#
# COMPACT_ATOMS: atom_id res chain seq x y z
N MET A 1 35.78 52.18 -90.61
CA MET A 1 36.00 50.95 -91.42
C MET A 1 34.70 50.38 -92.01
N THR A 2 33.60 51.14 -92.05
CA THR A 2 32.29 50.67 -92.57
C THR A 2 31.80 51.42 -93.81
N THR A 3 32.31 52.62 -94.09
CA THR A 3 31.83 53.47 -95.18
C THR A 3 32.31 53.00 -96.56
N GLU A 4 33.59 52.66 -96.73
CA GLU A 4 34.11 52.21 -98.04
C GLU A 4 33.52 50.86 -98.50
N SER A 5 33.30 49.92 -97.56
CA SER A 5 32.69 48.63 -97.86
C SER A 5 31.21 48.75 -98.25
N GLN A 6 30.48 49.66 -97.58
CA GLN A 6 29.11 50.00 -97.95
C GLN A 6 29.04 50.71 -99.31
N ILE A 7 29.96 51.64 -99.59
CA ILE A 7 30.07 52.30 -100.90
C ILE A 7 30.29 51.26 -102.01
N THR A 8 31.20 50.31 -101.83
CA THR A 8 31.44 49.26 -102.84
C THR A 8 30.22 48.36 -103.07
N ALA A 9 29.49 48.00 -102.02
CA ALA A 9 28.30 47.15 -102.13
C ALA A 9 27.15 47.84 -102.87
N ASP A 10 26.92 49.13 -102.58
CA ASP A 10 25.90 49.93 -103.25
C ASP A 10 26.25 50.18 -104.72
N ILE A 11 27.52 50.38 -105.05
CA ILE A 11 27.99 50.51 -106.44
C ILE A 11 27.89 49.16 -107.19
N GLU A 12 28.13 48.04 -106.52
CA GLU A 12 27.97 46.71 -107.12
C GLU A 12 26.49 46.37 -107.38
N ALA A 13 25.58 46.82 -106.52
CA ALA A 13 24.14 46.76 -106.75
C ALA A 13 23.72 47.62 -107.96
N LEU A 14 24.22 48.86 -108.06
CA LEU A 14 23.99 49.73 -109.23
C LEU A 14 24.51 49.12 -110.54
N ARG A 15 25.64 48.42 -110.50
CA ARG A 15 26.19 47.75 -111.69
C ARG A 15 25.26 46.64 -112.22
N LYS A 16 24.43 46.05 -111.36
CA LYS A 16 23.46 45.01 -111.78
C LYS A 16 22.21 45.62 -112.42
N SER A 17 21.83 46.84 -112.03
CA SER A 17 20.63 47.52 -112.53
C SER A 17 20.87 48.40 -113.76
N VAL A 18 22.07 48.97 -113.91
CA VAL A 18 22.40 49.88 -115.02
C VAL A 18 23.42 49.20 -115.96
N PRO A 19 22.99 48.72 -117.15
CA PRO A 19 23.88 48.06 -118.09
C PRO A 19 24.76 49.03 -118.88
N ASP A 20 24.34 50.30 -119.07
CA ASP A 20 25.15 51.32 -119.74
C ASP A 20 26.25 51.87 -118.81
N THR A 21 27.46 51.97 -119.35
CA THR A 21 28.64 52.39 -118.61
C THR A 21 28.62 53.89 -118.30
N LYS A 22 28.05 54.73 -119.17
CA LYS A 22 28.00 56.19 -118.95
C LYS A 22 27.04 56.58 -117.82
N ASP A 23 25.87 55.97 -117.81
CA ASP A 23 24.87 56.19 -116.77
C ASP A 23 25.33 55.64 -115.42
N LEU A 24 26.03 54.49 -115.43
CA LEU A 24 26.65 53.96 -114.22
C LEU A 24 27.65 54.95 -113.61
N TYR A 25 28.45 55.66 -114.40
CA TYR A 25 29.35 56.69 -113.87
C TYR A 25 28.59 57.89 -113.24
N ARG A 26 27.45 58.31 -113.80
CA ARG A 26 26.63 59.42 -113.25
C ARG A 26 25.93 59.04 -111.94
N GLU A 27 25.39 57.83 -111.86
CA GLU A 27 24.76 57.33 -110.63
C GLU A 27 25.77 57.16 -109.50
N VAL A 28 26.98 56.69 -109.82
CA VAL A 28 28.07 56.61 -108.84
C VAL A 28 28.49 57.99 -108.33
N CYS A 29 28.56 59.02 -109.19
CA CYS A 29 28.77 60.41 -108.74
C CYS A 29 27.69 60.86 -107.75
N THR A 30 26.42 60.53 -108.05
CA THR A 30 25.26 60.92 -107.23
C THR A 30 25.29 60.25 -105.86
N ILE A 31 25.54 58.94 -105.79
CA ILE A 31 25.64 58.22 -104.52
C ILE A 31 26.83 58.73 -103.70
N LEU A 32 28.01 58.88 -104.30
CA LEU A 32 29.20 59.37 -103.60
C LEU A 32 28.95 60.74 -102.97
N PHE A 33 28.37 61.67 -103.74
CA PHE A 33 28.17 63.04 -103.29
C PHE A 33 27.01 63.17 -102.28
N PHE A 34 25.82 62.66 -102.59
CA PHE A 34 24.63 62.90 -101.76
C PHE A 34 24.50 61.97 -100.57
N ARG A 35 24.85 60.69 -100.73
CA ARG A 35 24.64 59.69 -99.68
C ARG A 35 25.82 59.59 -98.72
N TYR A 36 27.03 59.76 -99.24
CA TYR A 36 28.26 59.58 -98.49
C TYR A 36 29.06 60.87 -98.25
N GLY A 37 28.68 61.98 -98.89
CA GLY A 37 29.37 63.27 -98.71
C GLY A 37 30.81 63.28 -99.28
N VAL A 38 31.14 62.34 -100.16
CA VAL A 38 32.49 62.22 -100.76
C VAL A 38 32.48 62.90 -102.12
N THR A 39 33.44 63.78 -102.38
CA THR A 39 33.59 64.43 -103.69
C THR A 39 34.03 63.41 -104.74
N PRO A 40 33.22 63.17 -105.80
CA PRO A 40 33.61 62.26 -106.85
C PRO A 40 34.82 62.83 -107.60
N THR A 41 35.84 61.99 -107.85
CA THR A 41 37.02 62.29 -108.67
C THR A 41 37.17 61.22 -109.75
N ALA A 42 37.75 61.57 -110.90
CA ALA A 42 37.87 60.66 -112.05
C ALA A 42 38.57 59.34 -111.67
N ASN A 43 39.61 59.40 -110.83
CA ASN A 43 40.32 58.22 -110.34
C ASN A 43 39.44 57.32 -109.45
N LYS A 44 38.66 57.89 -108.52
CA LYS A 44 37.75 57.11 -107.66
C LYS A 44 36.64 56.45 -108.48
N LEU A 45 36.04 57.19 -109.40
CA LEU A 45 35.02 56.67 -110.31
C LEU A 45 35.57 55.47 -111.11
N TYR A 46 36.78 55.60 -111.66
CA TYR A 46 37.43 54.50 -112.38
C TYR A 46 37.67 53.28 -111.49
N GLN A 47 38.16 53.47 -110.27
CA GLN A 47 38.46 52.38 -109.32
C GLN A 47 37.22 51.56 -108.93
N TYR A 48 36.05 52.19 -108.83
CA TYR A 48 34.79 51.52 -108.49
C TYR A 48 34.10 50.90 -109.72
N VAL A 49 34.03 51.62 -110.85
CA VAL A 49 33.26 51.17 -112.03
C VAL A 49 34.05 50.23 -112.95
N ARG A 50 35.39 50.29 -112.98
CA ARG A 50 36.32 49.37 -113.71
C ARG A 50 35.84 48.90 -115.09
N LYS A 51 35.14 49.75 -115.86
CA LYS A 51 34.60 49.47 -117.19
C LYS A 51 34.72 50.72 -118.06
N GLY A 52 35.05 50.56 -119.35
CA GLY A 52 35.10 51.66 -120.33
C GLY A 52 36.50 52.23 -120.59
N SER A 53 36.58 53.20 -121.50
CA SER A 53 37.83 53.88 -121.87
C SER A 53 38.30 54.85 -120.79
N MET A 54 39.58 55.19 -120.81
CA MET A 54 40.24 56.04 -119.82
C MET A 54 39.65 57.47 -119.72
N SER A 55 38.94 57.95 -120.74
CA SER A 55 38.32 59.28 -120.78
C SER A 55 36.88 59.36 -120.25
N ALA A 56 36.18 58.22 -120.10
CA ALA A 56 34.77 58.19 -119.70
C ALA A 56 34.47 58.72 -118.26
N PRO A 57 35.32 58.49 -117.24
CA PRO A 57 35.06 58.99 -115.89
C PRO A 57 35.11 60.52 -115.78
N ALA A 58 35.98 61.17 -116.56
CA ALA A 58 36.14 62.63 -116.52
C ALA A 58 34.95 63.36 -117.16
N GLU A 59 34.41 62.83 -118.26
CA GLU A 59 33.24 63.39 -118.94
C GLU A 59 31.97 63.30 -118.08
N ALA A 60 31.73 62.15 -117.45
CA ALA A 60 30.58 61.95 -116.58
C ALA A 60 30.63 62.84 -115.32
N LEU A 61 31.82 63.07 -114.77
CA LEU A 61 32.04 63.96 -113.65
C LEU A 61 31.79 65.42 -114.02
N GLY A 62 32.23 65.86 -115.21
CA GLY A 62 31.97 67.21 -115.72
C GLY A 62 30.46 67.50 -115.82
N LYS A 63 29.72 66.59 -116.46
CA LYS A 63 28.25 66.70 -116.61
C LYS A 63 27.50 66.69 -115.27
N PHE A 64 27.94 65.87 -114.30
CA PHE A 64 27.34 65.84 -112.96
C PHE A 64 27.43 67.18 -112.22
N TRP A 65 28.60 67.84 -112.27
CA TRP A 65 28.79 69.14 -111.60
C TRP A 65 28.09 70.30 -112.30
N GLU A 66 27.78 70.16 -113.59
CA GLU A 66 26.95 71.10 -114.34
C GLU A 66 25.49 70.97 -113.91
N ASP A 67 24.93 69.76 -113.96
CA ASP A 67 23.56 69.45 -113.53
C ASP A 67 23.28 69.87 -112.06
N LEU A 68 24.24 69.63 -111.17
CA LEU A 68 24.08 69.94 -109.74
C LEU A 68 24.00 71.46 -109.50
N ARG A 69 24.82 72.25 -110.22
CA ARG A 69 24.83 73.71 -110.10
C ARG A 69 23.57 74.35 -110.66
N GLU A 70 22.96 73.73 -111.67
CA GLU A 70 21.71 74.21 -112.23
C GLU A 70 20.53 73.97 -111.28
N LYS A 71 20.45 72.80 -110.66
CA LYS A 71 19.35 72.42 -109.75
C LYS A 71 19.36 73.10 -108.38
N SER A 72 20.51 73.61 -107.92
CA SER A 72 20.63 74.21 -106.58
C SER A 72 20.32 75.72 -106.52
N ARG A 73 19.99 76.37 -107.64
CA ARG A 73 19.63 77.80 -107.65
C ARG A 73 18.14 77.99 -107.37
N VAL A 74 17.81 78.57 -106.23
CA VAL A 74 16.47 79.11 -105.96
C VAL A 74 16.37 80.48 -106.63
N ARG A 75 15.77 80.55 -107.83
CA ARG A 75 15.39 81.81 -108.49
C ARG A 75 13.87 81.87 -108.59
N ILE A 76 13.28 82.96 -108.09
CA ILE A 76 11.88 83.30 -108.38
C ILE A 76 11.88 83.96 -109.76
N GLU A 77 11.71 83.17 -110.82
CA GLU A 77 11.60 83.71 -112.17
C GLU A 77 10.16 84.20 -112.41
N HIS A 78 10.00 85.52 -112.38
CA HIS A 78 8.84 86.22 -112.95
C HIS A 78 9.37 87.30 -113.92
N PRO A 79 8.86 87.39 -115.17
CA PRO A 79 9.47 88.20 -116.23
C PRO A 79 9.52 89.72 -115.96
N ASP A 80 8.57 90.25 -115.18
CA ASP A 80 8.42 91.71 -115.00
C ASP A 80 8.86 92.25 -113.62
N LEU A 81 9.55 91.45 -112.79
CA LEU A 81 10.01 91.92 -111.48
C LEU A 81 11.48 92.40 -111.55
N PRO A 82 11.78 93.67 -111.15
CA PRO A 82 13.15 94.17 -110.99
C PRO A 82 13.99 93.27 -110.09
N ASP A 83 15.26 93.06 -110.46
CA ASP A 83 16.16 92.13 -109.77
C ASP A 83 16.35 92.46 -108.28
N GLU A 84 16.32 93.74 -107.92
CA GLU A 84 16.39 94.21 -106.52
C GLU A 84 15.22 93.69 -105.65
N LEU A 85 14.02 93.59 -106.21
CA LEU A 85 12.85 93.06 -105.50
C LEU A 85 12.90 91.53 -105.38
N LYS A 86 13.46 90.85 -106.37
CA LYS A 86 13.67 89.39 -106.33
C LYS A 86 14.70 89.00 -105.25
N THR A 87 15.80 89.75 -105.14
CA THR A 87 16.80 89.53 -104.10
C THR A 87 16.22 89.82 -102.71
N ALA A 88 15.54 90.95 -102.53
CA ALA A 88 14.91 91.29 -101.24
C ALA A 88 13.84 90.28 -100.80
N ALA A 89 13.03 89.75 -101.73
CA ALA A 89 12.05 88.71 -101.44
C ALA A 89 12.71 87.36 -101.09
N GLY A 90 13.75 86.97 -101.81
CA GLY A 90 14.53 85.76 -101.51
C GLY A 90 15.22 85.83 -100.14
N GLU A 91 15.78 86.99 -99.80
CA GLU A 91 16.38 87.25 -98.48
C GLU A 91 15.34 87.19 -97.35
N MET A 92 14.15 87.77 -97.54
CA MET A 92 13.07 87.66 -96.55
C MET A 92 12.60 86.21 -96.35
N VAL A 93 12.41 85.43 -97.42
CA VAL A 93 12.00 84.02 -97.31
C VAL A 93 13.09 83.19 -96.63
N ALA A 94 14.37 83.45 -96.93
CA ALA A 94 15.49 82.80 -96.25
C ALA A 94 15.54 83.18 -94.76
N ALA A 95 15.32 84.44 -94.41
CA ALA A 95 15.27 84.92 -93.03
C ALA A 95 14.09 84.31 -92.26
N LEU A 96 12.89 84.27 -92.85
CA LEU A 96 11.72 83.62 -92.26
C LEU A 96 11.92 82.12 -92.08
N TRP A 97 12.50 81.44 -93.07
CA TRP A 97 12.83 80.01 -92.96
C TRP A 97 13.81 79.74 -91.82
N THR A 98 14.91 80.49 -91.76
CA THR A 98 15.91 80.34 -90.69
C THR A 98 15.34 80.65 -89.31
N GLN A 99 14.51 81.70 -89.18
CA GLN A 99 13.85 82.05 -87.92
C GLN A 99 12.81 80.99 -87.50
N SER A 100 12.02 80.46 -88.44
CA SER A 100 11.07 79.38 -88.16
C SER A 100 11.76 78.07 -87.76
N GLN A 101 12.89 77.76 -88.40
CA GLN A 101 13.70 76.58 -88.08
C GLN A 101 14.37 76.73 -86.70
N ALA A 102 14.87 77.93 -86.37
CA ALA A 102 15.38 78.24 -85.04
C ALA A 102 14.30 78.09 -83.95
N ALA A 103 13.11 78.66 -84.15
CA ALA A 103 11.99 78.55 -83.21
C ALA A 103 11.51 77.10 -83.04
N ALA A 104 11.46 76.32 -84.13
CA ALA A 104 11.10 74.90 -84.06
C ALA A 104 12.16 74.08 -83.31
N HIS A 105 13.45 74.37 -83.50
CA HIS A 105 14.54 73.72 -82.76
C HIS A 105 14.51 74.07 -81.27
N GLU A 106 14.25 75.33 -80.92
CA GLU A 106 14.11 75.78 -79.53
C GLU A 106 12.90 75.13 -78.84
N GLY A 107 11.73 75.13 -79.49
CA GLY A 107 10.53 74.46 -78.96
C GLY A 107 10.72 72.95 -78.78
N LEU A 108 11.41 72.29 -79.71
CA LEU A 108 11.72 70.87 -79.61
C LEU A 108 12.76 70.58 -78.50
N ALA A 109 13.72 71.47 -78.27
CA ALA A 109 14.64 71.38 -77.15
C ALA A 109 13.91 71.54 -75.80
N ALA A 110 13.03 72.53 -75.68
CA ALA A 110 12.20 72.73 -74.49
C ALA A 110 11.31 71.50 -74.20
N TYR A 111 10.61 70.99 -75.21
CA TYR A 111 9.78 69.79 -75.06
C TYR A 111 10.59 68.56 -74.66
N ARG A 112 11.81 68.39 -75.18
CA ARG A 112 12.71 67.29 -74.75
C ARG A 112 13.08 67.38 -73.28
N VAL A 113 13.38 68.58 -72.78
CA VAL A 113 13.70 68.81 -71.37
C VAL A 113 12.48 68.54 -70.49
N GLU A 114 11.31 69.06 -70.86
CA GLU A 114 10.05 68.82 -70.13
C GLU A 114 9.69 67.32 -70.10
N ALA A 115 9.80 66.62 -71.22
CA ALA A 115 9.55 65.18 -71.29
C ALA A 115 10.54 64.39 -70.43
N GLN A 116 11.82 64.77 -70.42
CA GLN A 116 12.83 64.15 -69.55
C GLN A 116 12.52 64.39 -68.07
N ASN A 117 12.13 65.61 -67.70
CA ASN A 117 11.74 65.94 -66.32
C ASN A 117 10.50 65.15 -65.89
N ALA A 118 9.47 65.05 -66.74
CA ALA A 118 8.28 64.26 -66.45
C ALA A 118 8.59 62.76 -66.29
N VAL A 119 9.51 62.21 -67.11
CA VAL A 119 9.97 60.82 -66.96
C VAL A 119 10.73 60.63 -65.65
N LEU A 120 11.61 61.56 -65.28
CA LEU A 120 12.35 61.49 -64.02
C LEU A 120 11.40 61.57 -62.81
N GLU A 121 10.41 62.47 -62.84
CA GLU A 121 9.39 62.59 -61.79
C GLU A 121 8.51 61.33 -61.69
N ALA A 122 8.12 60.75 -62.83
CA ALA A 122 7.41 59.47 -62.85
C ALA A 122 8.26 58.32 -62.29
N GLN A 123 9.57 58.32 -62.54
CA GLN A 123 10.50 57.32 -62.01
C GLN A 123 10.71 57.47 -60.50
N THR A 124 10.86 58.70 -59.99
CA THR A 124 11.03 58.94 -58.56
C THR A 124 9.76 58.61 -57.78
N THR A 125 8.58 59.00 -58.28
CA THR A 125 7.29 58.65 -57.67
C THR A 125 7.06 57.14 -57.66
N LYS A 126 7.38 56.44 -58.76
CA LYS A 126 7.34 54.98 -58.81
C LYS A 126 8.29 54.36 -57.78
N ALA A 127 9.54 54.78 -57.72
CA ALA A 127 10.53 54.27 -56.77
C ALA A 127 10.09 54.47 -55.31
N ASN A 128 9.53 55.64 -55.00
CA ASN A 128 8.97 55.93 -53.68
C ASN A 128 7.79 54.99 -53.36
N SER A 129 6.85 54.81 -54.29
CA SER A 129 5.72 53.89 -54.09
C SER A 129 6.16 52.43 -53.92
N GLU A 130 7.23 52.00 -54.61
CA GLU A 130 7.79 50.66 -54.46
C GLU A 130 8.47 50.47 -53.10
N ASN A 131 9.17 51.51 -52.60
CA ASN A 131 9.76 51.53 -51.27
C ASN A 131 8.68 51.51 -50.18
N ASP A 132 7.65 52.34 -50.29
CA ASP A 132 6.53 52.38 -49.34
C ASP A 132 5.79 51.04 -49.31
N ARG A 133 5.56 50.43 -50.48
CA ARG A 133 4.98 49.09 -50.58
C ARG A 133 5.87 48.04 -49.93
N ALA A 134 7.19 48.11 -50.12
CA ALA A 134 8.13 47.18 -49.50
C ALA A 134 8.18 47.34 -47.97
N ALA A 135 8.09 48.57 -47.47
CA ALA A 135 8.01 48.85 -46.03
C ALA A 135 6.70 48.29 -45.45
N ALA A 136 5.55 48.57 -46.08
CA ALA A 136 4.25 48.07 -45.65
C ALA A 136 4.17 46.54 -45.64
N LEU A 137 4.79 45.86 -46.62
CA LEU A 137 4.87 44.40 -46.64
C LEU A 137 5.69 43.85 -45.47
N LYS A 138 6.82 44.47 -45.13
CA LYS A 138 7.64 44.07 -43.98
C LYS A 138 6.89 44.26 -42.66
N GLU A 139 6.20 45.39 -42.49
CA GLU A 139 5.37 45.63 -41.31
C GLU A 139 4.23 44.61 -41.19
N LEU A 140 3.58 44.27 -42.31
CA LEU A 140 2.54 43.25 -42.36
C LEU A 140 3.08 41.86 -41.97
N GLU A 141 4.26 41.48 -42.45
CA GLU A 141 4.92 40.22 -42.10
C GLU A 141 5.27 40.18 -40.60
N GLN A 142 5.81 41.27 -40.06
CA GLN A 142 6.12 41.38 -38.62
C GLN A 142 4.85 41.29 -37.77
N ALA A 143 3.77 41.98 -38.17
CA ALA A 143 2.48 41.92 -37.49
C ALA A 143 1.84 40.53 -37.55
N ARG A 144 1.97 39.83 -38.69
CA ARG A 144 1.50 38.44 -38.81
C ARG A 144 2.29 37.50 -37.90
N HIS A 145 3.61 37.67 -37.84
CA HIS A 145 4.45 36.84 -36.99
C HIS A 145 4.15 37.09 -35.50
N SER A 146 4.00 38.34 -35.07
CA SER A 146 3.63 38.66 -33.69
C SER A 146 2.24 38.14 -33.32
N ALA A 147 1.27 38.22 -34.23
CA ALA A 147 -0.07 37.66 -34.04
C ALA A 147 -0.03 36.12 -33.92
N GLN A 148 0.78 35.43 -34.72
CA GLN A 148 0.98 33.98 -34.62
C GLN A 148 1.60 33.60 -33.27
N MET A 149 2.66 34.30 -32.84
CA MET A 149 3.29 34.07 -31.55
C MET A 149 2.33 34.31 -30.37
N ALA A 150 1.50 35.36 -30.45
CA ALA A 150 0.47 35.62 -29.45
C ALA A 150 -0.62 34.55 -29.44
N PHE A 151 -1.04 34.06 -30.61
CA PHE A 151 -2.01 32.97 -30.72
C PHE A 151 -1.48 31.67 -30.13
N ASP A 152 -0.25 31.28 -30.48
CA ASP A 152 0.38 30.07 -29.94
C ASP A 152 0.55 30.16 -28.42
N ARG A 153 0.90 31.35 -27.91
CA ARG A 153 0.98 31.59 -26.46
C ARG A 153 -0.39 31.49 -25.79
N SER A 154 -1.44 32.03 -26.39
CA SER A 154 -2.82 31.91 -25.88
C SER A 154 -3.26 30.45 -25.82
N LEU A 155 -3.02 29.69 -26.88
CA LEU A 155 -3.35 28.27 -26.94
C LEU A 155 -2.58 27.45 -25.91
N GLN A 156 -1.31 27.77 -25.67
CA GLN A 156 -0.52 27.14 -24.60
C GLN A 156 -1.11 27.45 -23.22
N LEU A 157 -1.43 28.71 -22.94
CA LEU A 157 -2.03 29.11 -21.66
C LEU A 157 -3.40 28.47 -21.45
N GLU A 158 -4.21 28.29 -22.48
CA GLU A 158 -5.49 27.58 -22.40
C GLU A 158 -5.31 26.10 -22.05
N ARG A 159 -4.29 25.44 -22.62
CA ARG A 159 -3.94 24.05 -22.30
C ARG A 159 -3.44 23.91 -20.86
N ASP A 160 -2.55 24.79 -20.43
CA ASP A 160 -2.02 24.81 -19.05
C ASP A 160 -3.16 25.09 -18.05
N LEU A 161 -4.08 25.99 -18.38
CA LEU A 161 -5.24 26.29 -17.54
C LEU A 161 -6.21 25.11 -17.48
N ALA A 162 -6.42 24.40 -18.59
CA ALA A 162 -7.23 23.19 -18.61
C ALA A 162 -6.62 22.05 -17.77
N SER A 163 -5.29 21.86 -17.82
CA SER A 163 -4.61 20.84 -17.01
C SER A 163 -4.66 21.17 -15.52
N GLU A 164 -4.48 22.45 -15.15
CA GLU A 164 -4.61 22.90 -13.76
C GLU A 164 -6.04 22.81 -13.23
N ARG A 165 -7.05 23.06 -14.07
CA ARG A 165 -8.45 22.82 -13.66
C ARG A 165 -8.71 21.34 -13.41
N ALA A 166 -8.25 20.47 -14.31
CA ALA A 166 -8.38 19.03 -14.13
C ALA A 166 -7.64 18.52 -12.88
N SER A 167 -6.43 19.03 -12.61
CA SER A 167 -5.66 18.70 -11.40
C SER A 167 -6.41 19.14 -10.15
N LYS A 168 -6.93 20.37 -10.12
CA LYS A 168 -7.71 20.91 -9.01
C LYS A 168 -8.99 20.12 -8.75
N ASP A 169 -9.73 19.76 -9.79
CA ASP A 169 -10.96 18.96 -9.65
C ASP A 169 -10.63 17.57 -9.10
N SER A 170 -9.54 16.96 -9.57
CA SER A 170 -9.07 15.66 -9.05
C SER A 170 -8.66 15.75 -7.56
N LEU A 171 -7.97 16.82 -7.15
CA LEU A 171 -7.58 17.04 -5.75
C LEU A 171 -8.80 17.33 -4.88
N SER A 172 -9.76 18.12 -5.37
CA SER A 172 -11.00 18.41 -4.65
C SER A 172 -11.84 17.15 -4.42
N THR A 173 -11.93 16.26 -5.40
CA THR A 173 -12.66 14.99 -5.25
C THR A 173 -11.95 14.05 -4.28
N GLN A 174 -10.62 13.96 -4.33
CA GLN A 174 -9.83 13.20 -3.35
C GLN A 174 -9.98 13.76 -1.93
N LEU A 175 -9.96 15.08 -1.76
CA LEU A 175 -10.15 15.72 -0.46
C LEU A 175 -11.54 15.44 0.12
N ALA A 176 -12.59 15.52 -0.73
CA ALA A 176 -13.95 15.19 -0.31
C ALA A 176 -14.07 13.71 0.09
N ALA A 177 -13.49 12.79 -0.68
CA ALA A 177 -13.48 11.36 -0.36
C ALA A 177 -12.72 11.07 0.95
N ALA A 178 -11.55 11.68 1.14
CA ALA A 178 -10.79 11.57 2.39
C ALA A 178 -11.55 12.14 3.59
N GLY A 179 -12.26 13.26 3.41
CA GLY A 179 -13.14 13.84 4.44
C GLY A 179 -14.26 12.89 4.86
N LEU A 180 -14.93 12.25 3.91
CA LEU A 180 -15.96 11.24 4.19
C LEU A 180 -15.37 10.01 4.91
N GLN A 181 -14.19 9.55 4.48
CA GLN A 181 -13.51 8.43 5.11
C GLN A 181 -13.13 8.76 6.56
N ASN A 182 -12.57 9.93 6.83
CA ASN A 182 -12.26 10.36 8.20
C ASN A 182 -13.51 10.42 9.08
N ALA A 183 -14.60 11.02 8.59
CA ALA A 183 -15.86 11.07 9.34
C ALA A 183 -16.39 9.66 9.66
N SER A 184 -16.28 8.72 8.71
CA SER A 184 -16.67 7.32 8.94
C SER A 184 -15.80 6.61 9.99
N LEU A 185 -14.49 6.85 9.97
CA LEU A 185 -13.55 6.28 10.93
C LEU A 185 -13.74 6.88 12.33
N GLU A 186 -14.00 8.18 12.42
CA GLU A 186 -14.32 8.85 13.70
C GLU A 186 -15.62 8.31 14.30
N ALA A 187 -16.66 8.11 13.47
CA ALA A 187 -17.92 7.51 13.90
C ALA A 187 -17.69 6.08 14.43
N ALA A 188 -17.02 5.22 13.65
CA ALA A 188 -16.70 3.84 14.03
C ALA A 188 -15.85 3.77 15.31
N LEU A 189 -14.87 4.66 15.46
CA LEU A 189 -14.04 4.75 16.66
C LEU A 189 -14.86 5.20 17.88
N SER A 190 -15.78 6.16 17.70
CA SER A 190 -16.68 6.60 18.77
C SER A 190 -17.63 5.50 19.22
N GLU A 191 -18.14 4.69 18.28
CA GLU A 191 -19.00 3.55 18.53
C GLU A 191 -18.24 2.45 19.26
N ALA A 192 -17.07 2.05 18.76
CA ALA A 192 -16.19 1.08 19.42
C ALA A 192 -15.84 1.50 20.85
N ARG A 193 -15.54 2.78 21.10
CA ARG A 193 -15.29 3.30 22.46
C ARG A 193 -16.52 3.15 23.37
N ARG A 194 -17.73 3.37 22.87
CA ARG A 194 -18.97 3.19 23.64
C ARG A 194 -19.20 1.71 23.96
N ASP A 195 -19.02 0.85 22.98
CA ASP A 195 -19.20 -0.60 23.15
C ASP A 195 -18.20 -1.16 24.15
N PHE A 196 -16.92 -0.81 24.04
CA PHE A 196 -15.90 -1.21 25.02
C PHE A 196 -16.21 -0.69 26.42
N ALA A 197 -16.69 0.55 26.56
CA ALA A 197 -17.09 1.08 27.86
C ALA A 197 -18.27 0.28 28.46
N ALA A 198 -19.25 -0.08 27.64
CA ALA A 198 -20.39 -0.88 28.06
C ALA A 198 -19.99 -2.31 28.45
N GLU A 199 -19.10 -2.95 27.68
CA GLU A 199 -18.57 -4.29 28.01
C GLU A 199 -17.73 -4.26 29.30
N LEU A 200 -16.89 -3.25 29.46
CA LEU A 200 -16.06 -3.09 30.65
C LEU A 200 -16.92 -2.88 31.91
N GLU A 201 -18.02 -2.13 31.79
CA GLU A 201 -18.98 -1.97 32.88
C GLU A 201 -19.72 -3.27 33.20
N LYS A 202 -20.14 -4.04 32.19
CA LYS A 202 -20.73 -5.38 32.39
C LYS A 202 -19.75 -6.31 33.11
N LEU A 203 -18.47 -6.31 32.73
CA LEU A 203 -17.44 -7.12 33.38
C LEU A 203 -17.21 -6.70 34.83
N ARG A 204 -17.16 -5.39 35.12
CA ARG A 204 -17.07 -4.88 36.50
C ARG A 204 -18.24 -5.34 37.35
N GLN A 205 -19.47 -5.24 36.84
CA GLN A 205 -20.67 -5.69 37.54
C GLN A 205 -20.69 -7.20 37.76
N ALA A 206 -20.23 -7.99 36.77
CA ALA A 206 -20.13 -9.43 36.89
C ALA A 206 -19.08 -9.84 37.96
N LEU A 207 -17.94 -9.14 37.98
CA LEU A 207 -16.89 -9.33 38.98
C LEU A 207 -17.41 -9.00 40.38
N GLN A 208 -18.03 -7.83 40.56
CA GLN A 208 -18.62 -7.43 41.85
C GLN A 208 -19.63 -8.47 42.35
N LYS A 209 -20.55 -8.93 41.50
CA LYS A 209 -21.52 -9.99 41.87
C LYS A 209 -20.84 -11.32 42.18
N SER A 210 -19.68 -11.61 41.61
CA SER A 210 -18.91 -12.81 41.95
C SER A 210 -18.26 -12.67 43.32
N GLU A 211 -17.64 -11.51 43.60
CA GLU A 211 -17.05 -11.18 44.91
C GLU A 211 -18.10 -11.23 46.01
N GLU A 212 -19.26 -10.60 45.83
CA GLU A 212 -20.38 -10.66 46.78
C GLU A 212 -20.84 -12.11 47.07
N ARG A 213 -20.85 -12.97 46.04
CA ARG A 213 -21.17 -14.41 46.20
C ARG A 213 -20.06 -15.16 46.93
N TYR A 214 -18.80 -14.82 46.71
CA TYR A 214 -17.67 -15.40 47.44
C TYR A 214 -17.69 -14.99 48.91
N ASP A 215 -17.88 -13.69 49.20
CA ASP A 215 -18.00 -13.17 50.56
C ASP A 215 -19.16 -13.82 51.31
N ALA A 216 -20.31 -14.02 50.65
CA ALA A 216 -21.45 -14.70 51.26
C ALA A 216 -21.13 -16.17 51.57
N LYS A 217 -20.45 -16.87 50.67
CA LYS A 217 -19.99 -18.25 50.90
C LYS A 217 -18.95 -18.35 52.01
N GLU A 218 -18.01 -17.40 52.07
CA GLU A 218 -17.01 -17.33 53.14
C GLU A 218 -17.68 -17.14 54.50
N LYS A 219 -18.61 -16.18 54.61
CA LYS A 219 -19.41 -15.98 55.83
C LYS A 219 -20.20 -17.22 56.23
N HIS A 220 -20.82 -17.90 55.26
CA HIS A 220 -21.53 -19.14 55.53
C HIS A 220 -20.61 -20.25 56.06
N ALA A 221 -19.46 -20.46 55.41
CA ALA A 221 -18.48 -21.45 55.83
C ALA A 221 -17.95 -21.17 57.24
N LEU A 222 -17.68 -19.90 57.58
CA LEU A 222 -17.28 -19.50 58.93
C LEU A 222 -18.36 -19.83 59.97
N LEU A 223 -19.64 -19.55 59.67
CA LEU A 223 -20.75 -19.90 60.55
C LEU A 223 -20.93 -21.42 60.70
N GLU A 224 -20.71 -22.21 59.65
CA GLU A 224 -20.73 -23.66 59.71
C GLU A 224 -19.59 -24.18 60.59
N ILE A 225 -18.37 -23.66 60.43
CA ILE A 225 -17.23 -24.00 61.29
C ILE A 225 -17.54 -23.69 62.75
N ASP A 226 -18.16 -22.55 63.07
CA ASP A 226 -18.51 -22.21 64.45
C ASP A 226 -19.65 -23.09 64.99
N ARG A 227 -20.63 -23.47 64.16
CA ARG A 227 -21.65 -24.47 64.52
C ARG A 227 -21.02 -25.84 64.81
N GLU A 228 -20.09 -26.29 63.97
CA GLU A 228 -19.37 -27.54 64.17
C GLU A 228 -18.52 -27.48 65.45
N ARG A 229 -17.79 -26.38 65.70
CA ARG A 229 -17.04 -26.16 66.95
C ARG A 229 -17.94 -26.20 68.18
N THR A 230 -19.10 -25.54 68.15
CA THR A 230 -20.02 -25.59 69.29
C THR A 230 -20.62 -26.99 69.49
N SER A 231 -20.94 -27.71 68.41
CA SER A 231 -21.42 -29.09 68.49
C SER A 231 -20.36 -30.05 69.03
N THR A 232 -19.11 -29.93 68.60
CA THR A 232 -18.00 -30.76 69.09
C THR A 232 -17.74 -30.49 70.56
N VAL A 233 -17.79 -29.24 71.03
CA VAL A 233 -17.69 -28.91 72.46
C VAL A 233 -18.85 -29.51 73.27
N LYS A 234 -20.09 -29.49 72.74
CA LYS A 234 -21.25 -30.13 73.40
C LYS A 234 -21.06 -31.65 73.50
N LEU A 235 -20.71 -32.30 72.39
CA LEU A 235 -20.43 -33.74 72.35
C LEU A 235 -19.27 -34.13 73.27
N GLN A 236 -18.21 -33.32 73.36
CA GLN A 236 -17.13 -33.53 74.30
C GLN A 236 -17.61 -33.48 75.76
N LYS A 237 -18.47 -32.51 76.12
CA LYS A 237 -19.05 -32.43 77.47
C LYS A 237 -19.95 -33.64 77.77
N GLU A 238 -20.81 -34.03 76.82
CA GLU A 238 -21.66 -35.22 76.95
C GLU A 238 -20.81 -36.49 77.10
N LEU A 239 -19.74 -36.65 76.32
CA LEU A 239 -18.80 -37.77 76.46
C LEU A 239 -18.12 -37.80 77.83
N VAL A 240 -17.71 -36.64 78.37
CA VAL A 240 -17.13 -36.55 79.72
C VAL A 240 -18.17 -36.94 80.78
N GLN A 241 -19.40 -36.44 80.67
CA GLN A 241 -20.50 -36.80 81.57
C GLN A 241 -20.84 -38.30 81.50
N LEU A 242 -20.89 -38.87 80.30
CA LEU A 242 -21.17 -40.28 80.10
C LEU A 242 -20.05 -41.16 80.65
N ARG A 243 -18.78 -40.73 80.52
CA ARG A 243 -17.64 -41.38 81.18
C ARG A 243 -17.73 -41.30 82.71
N GLN A 244 -18.11 -40.15 83.27
CA GLN A 244 -18.30 -39.99 84.72
C GLN A 244 -19.41 -40.89 85.26
N THR A 245 -20.59 -40.87 84.63
CA THR A 245 -21.72 -41.74 85.02
C THR A 245 -21.38 -43.22 84.88
N HIS A 246 -20.65 -43.61 83.83
CA HIS A 246 -20.14 -44.97 83.69
C HIS A 246 -19.14 -45.33 84.80
N LEU A 247 -18.19 -44.45 85.13
CA LEU A 247 -17.26 -44.65 86.25
C LEU A 247 -18.01 -44.82 87.58
N GLU A 248 -18.96 -43.93 87.89
CA GLU A 248 -19.81 -44.03 89.07
C GLU A 248 -20.60 -45.34 89.12
N ALA A 249 -21.18 -45.77 87.99
CA ALA A 249 -21.89 -47.04 87.89
C ALA A 249 -20.94 -48.22 88.13
N THR A 250 -19.73 -48.19 87.56
CA THR A 250 -18.73 -49.24 87.81
C THR A 250 -18.27 -49.26 89.27
N ASP A 251 -18.14 -48.11 89.92
CA ASP A 251 -17.79 -48.05 91.35
C ASP A 251 -18.94 -48.51 92.25
N ARG A 252 -20.20 -48.22 91.88
CA ARG A 252 -21.39 -48.81 92.55
C ARG A 252 -21.40 -50.32 92.42
N LEU A 253 -21.22 -50.86 91.21
CA LEU A 253 -21.14 -52.31 90.99
C LEU A 253 -19.97 -52.93 91.74
N ARG A 254 -18.79 -52.28 91.78
CA ARG A 254 -17.66 -52.73 92.61
C ARG A 254 -18.03 -52.77 94.09
N ASN A 255 -18.69 -51.73 94.60
CA ASN A 255 -19.13 -51.68 95.99
C ASN A 255 -20.20 -52.74 96.31
N GLU A 256 -21.10 -53.05 95.37
CA GLU A 256 -22.06 -54.15 95.52
C GLU A 256 -21.36 -55.50 95.51
N ILE A 257 -20.39 -55.71 94.60
CA ILE A 257 -19.57 -56.93 94.58
C ILE A 257 -18.81 -57.08 95.90
N THR A 258 -18.20 -56.03 96.44
CA THR A 258 -17.49 -56.12 97.74
C THR A 258 -18.45 -56.39 98.89
N LYS A 259 -19.66 -55.80 98.90
CA LYS A 259 -20.72 -56.14 99.87
C LYS A 259 -21.11 -57.61 99.79
N ILE A 260 -21.43 -58.11 98.59
CA ILE A 260 -21.79 -59.51 98.37
C ILE A 260 -20.63 -60.44 98.74
N GLN A 261 -19.38 -60.07 98.42
CA GLN A 261 -18.19 -60.83 98.84
C GLN A 261 -18.06 -60.89 100.37
N ASN A 262 -18.31 -59.78 101.08
CA ASN A 262 -18.31 -59.74 102.53
C ASN A 262 -19.46 -60.57 103.13
N GLU A 263 -20.67 -60.47 102.57
CA GLU A 263 -21.82 -61.30 102.97
C GLU A 263 -21.53 -62.79 102.75
N LEU A 264 -20.94 -63.15 101.61
CA LEU A 264 -20.51 -64.52 101.31
C LEU A 264 -19.41 -64.98 102.26
N ALA A 265 -18.44 -64.13 102.60
CA ALA A 265 -17.40 -64.44 103.58
C ALA A 265 -17.99 -64.69 104.98
N ASN A 266 -18.94 -63.85 105.40
CA ASN A 266 -19.67 -64.01 106.65
C ASN A 266 -20.51 -65.29 106.66
N ALA A 267 -21.21 -65.60 105.56
CA ALA A 267 -21.97 -66.84 105.42
C ALA A 267 -21.05 -68.06 105.45
N ARG A 268 -19.90 -68.02 104.76
CA ARG A 268 -18.87 -69.07 104.79
C ARG A 268 -18.31 -69.27 106.19
N GLN A 269 -18.03 -68.20 106.92
CA GLN A 269 -17.62 -68.27 108.32
C GLN A 269 -18.71 -68.89 109.19
N GLY A 270 -19.98 -68.49 109.00
CA GLY A 270 -21.13 -69.09 109.67
C GLY A 270 -21.27 -70.58 109.40
N THR A 271 -21.13 -71.02 108.14
CA THR A 271 -21.08 -72.45 107.81
C THR A 271 -19.87 -73.14 108.41
N GLY A 272 -18.69 -72.51 108.45
CA GLY A 272 -17.50 -73.08 109.09
C GLY A 272 -17.68 -73.27 110.60
N VAL A 273 -18.33 -72.31 111.28
CA VAL A 273 -18.71 -72.43 112.69
C VAL A 273 -19.74 -73.55 112.88
N ALA A 274 -20.77 -73.62 112.04
CA ALA A 274 -21.77 -74.69 112.10
C ALA A 274 -21.18 -76.09 111.81
N GLU A 275 -20.28 -76.20 110.84
CA GLU A 275 -19.50 -77.41 110.57
C GLU A 275 -18.59 -77.78 111.76
N GLY A 276 -18.00 -76.79 112.42
CA GLY A 276 -17.24 -76.96 113.66
C GLY A 276 -18.12 -77.52 114.79
N MET A 277 -19.28 -76.92 115.04
CA MET A 277 -20.27 -77.41 116.00
C MET A 277 -20.74 -78.83 115.63
N LEU A 278 -20.96 -79.13 114.35
CA LEU A 278 -21.31 -80.47 113.90
C LEU A 278 -20.18 -81.48 114.11
N ARG A 279 -18.91 -81.08 113.91
CA ARG A 279 -17.75 -81.92 114.22
C ARG A 279 -17.64 -82.16 115.73
N GLU A 280 -17.84 -81.15 116.56
CA GLU A 280 -17.89 -81.29 118.01
C GLU A 280 -19.03 -82.21 118.45
N MET A 281 -20.23 -82.04 117.89
CA MET A 281 -21.37 -82.92 118.14
C MET A 281 -21.14 -84.35 117.64
N ARG A 282 -20.44 -84.53 116.52
CA ARG A 282 -20.01 -85.86 116.04
C ARG A 282 -18.98 -86.47 116.98
N ASN A 283 -17.99 -85.72 117.43
CA ASN A 283 -16.98 -86.19 118.39
C ASN A 283 -17.63 -86.54 119.74
N LEU A 284 -18.58 -85.73 120.22
CA LEU A 284 -19.36 -86.03 121.43
C LEU A 284 -20.19 -87.30 121.23
N ASN A 285 -20.87 -87.46 120.09
CA ASN A 285 -21.55 -88.72 119.76
C ASN A 285 -20.57 -89.89 119.72
N GLN A 286 -19.38 -89.70 119.15
CA GLN A 286 -18.37 -90.74 119.03
C GLN A 286 -17.86 -91.16 120.42
N GLN A 287 -17.58 -90.20 121.30
CA GLN A 287 -17.28 -90.44 122.71
C GLN A 287 -18.42 -91.13 123.46
N GLN A 288 -19.68 -90.75 123.19
CA GLN A 288 -20.85 -91.44 123.75
C GLN A 288 -20.96 -92.88 123.25
N THR A 289 -20.68 -93.16 121.97
CA THR A 289 -20.61 -94.54 121.45
C THR A 289 -19.44 -95.32 122.04
N GLU A 290 -18.28 -94.71 122.24
CA GLU A 290 -17.14 -95.35 122.91
C GLU A 290 -17.47 -95.65 124.39
N GLN A 291 -18.17 -94.75 125.07
CA GLN A 291 -18.70 -94.99 126.42
C GLN A 291 -19.71 -96.15 126.42
N LEU A 292 -20.65 -96.18 125.47
CA LEU A 292 -21.59 -97.30 125.32
C LEU A 292 -20.89 -98.62 125.00
N GLN A 293 -19.86 -98.62 124.15
CA GLN A 293 -19.05 -99.79 123.85
C GLN A 293 -18.27 -100.27 125.08
N SER A 294 -17.68 -99.37 125.87
CA SER A 294 -17.00 -99.73 127.12
C SER A 294 -17.97 -100.30 128.17
N LEU A 295 -19.20 -99.78 128.23
CA LEU A 295 -20.27 -100.34 129.05
C LEU A 295 -20.70 -101.73 128.54
N GLN A 296 -20.79 -101.93 127.22
CA GLN A 296 -21.09 -103.23 126.62
C GLN A 296 -19.99 -104.26 126.87
N THR A 297 -18.71 -103.88 126.82
CA THR A 297 -17.60 -104.78 127.17
C THR A 297 -17.61 -105.13 128.65
N LEU A 298 -17.93 -104.18 129.53
CA LEU A 298 -18.11 -104.45 130.97
C LEU A 298 -19.28 -105.40 131.25
N VAL A 299 -20.37 -105.28 130.48
CA VAL A 299 -21.52 -106.18 130.57
C VAL A 299 -21.13 -107.57 130.04
N ALA A 300 -20.46 -107.66 128.89
CA ALA A 300 -19.97 -108.93 128.35
C ALA A 300 -18.95 -109.62 129.28
N GLU A 301 -18.08 -108.87 129.96
CA GLU A 301 -17.18 -109.38 130.99
C GLU A 301 -17.92 -109.91 132.24
N ARG A 302 -19.06 -109.29 132.60
CA ARG A 302 -19.92 -109.81 133.67
C ARG A 302 -20.70 -111.05 133.26
N ASP A 303 -21.17 -111.09 132.02
CA ASP A 303 -21.89 -112.24 131.48
C ASP A 303 -20.97 -113.45 131.32
N THR A 304 -19.73 -113.25 130.85
CA THR A 304 -18.71 -114.31 130.80
C THR A 304 -18.30 -114.80 132.19
N ARG A 305 -18.22 -113.93 133.19
CA ARG A 305 -18.06 -114.33 134.60
C ARG A 305 -19.24 -115.17 135.11
N ASN A 306 -20.48 -114.81 134.75
CA ASN A 306 -21.67 -115.59 135.12
C ASN A 306 -21.68 -116.98 134.48
N VAL A 307 -21.33 -117.08 133.19
CA VAL A 307 -21.28 -118.38 132.47
C VAL A 307 -20.21 -119.30 133.06
N LEU A 308 -19.05 -118.76 133.48
CA LEU A 308 -18.00 -119.54 134.14
C LEU A 308 -18.44 -120.05 135.52
N LEU A 309 -19.12 -119.24 136.31
CA LEU A 309 -19.69 -119.64 137.61
C LEU A 309 -20.82 -120.67 137.47
N GLN A 310 -21.61 -120.60 136.39
CA GLN A 310 -22.64 -121.59 136.08
C GLN A 310 -22.03 -122.95 135.66
N ARG A 311 -20.91 -122.92 134.92
CA ARG A 311 -20.19 -124.13 134.48
C ARG A 311 -19.52 -124.89 135.63
N ASP A 312 -19.05 -124.18 136.65
CA ASP A 312 -18.49 -124.79 137.87
C ASP A 312 -19.57 -125.48 138.74
N LEU A 313 -20.82 -125.00 138.69
CA LEU A 313 -21.96 -125.60 139.40
C LEU A 313 -22.53 -126.85 138.70
N GLU A 314 -22.42 -126.96 137.37
CA GLU A 314 -22.86 -128.13 136.60
C GLU A 314 -21.88 -129.31 136.70
N MET A 315 -20.57 -129.04 136.79
CA MET A 315 -19.54 -130.07 136.99
C MET A 315 -19.65 -130.82 138.32
N GLN A 316 -20.18 -130.18 139.37
CA GLN A 316 -20.41 -130.84 140.67
C GLN A 316 -21.62 -131.79 140.70
N ARG A 317 -22.53 -131.71 139.71
CA ARG A 317 -23.79 -132.50 139.70
C ARG A 317 -23.75 -133.78 138.86
N LEU A 318 -22.74 -133.99 138.01
CA LEU A 318 -22.73 -135.09 137.02
C LEU A 318 -21.87 -136.33 137.36
N LEU A 319 -21.20 -136.40 138.52
CA LEU A 319 -20.36 -137.56 138.89
C LEU A 319 -20.89 -138.42 140.06
N ALA A 320 -22.14 -138.19 140.50
CA ALA A 320 -22.83 -139.05 141.47
C ALA A 320 -23.95 -139.88 140.80
N LYS A 321 -23.57 -141.01 140.15
CA LYS A 321 -24.26 -142.34 140.11
C LYS A 321 -24.14 -143.07 138.75
N GLN A 322 -23.31 -144.12 138.70
CA GLN A 322 -23.68 -145.53 138.41
C GLN A 322 -22.44 -146.47 138.52
N PRO A 323 -22.57 -147.79 138.83
CA PRO A 323 -21.43 -148.66 139.15
C PRO A 323 -21.12 -149.83 138.17
N ALA A 324 -19.88 -150.38 138.34
CA ALA A 324 -19.30 -151.67 137.88
C ALA A 324 -18.67 -151.75 136.46
N LYS A 325 -17.51 -152.37 136.17
CA LYS A 325 -16.30 -152.87 136.89
C LYS A 325 -15.36 -153.52 135.83
N THR A 326 -14.06 -153.70 136.16
CA THR A 326 -13.03 -154.61 135.54
C THR A 326 -12.39 -154.17 134.20
N VAL A 327 -11.10 -154.37 133.85
CA VAL A 327 -9.88 -155.02 134.39
C VAL A 327 -8.70 -154.56 133.47
N SER A 328 -7.58 -154.05 134.01
CA SER A 328 -6.21 -154.61 133.97
C SER A 328 -5.57 -154.97 132.61
N ILE A 329 -4.29 -154.56 132.42
CA ILE A 329 -3.10 -155.27 131.83
C ILE A 329 -2.09 -154.19 131.36
N LYS A 330 -0.98 -153.89 132.08
CA LYS A 330 0.34 -154.58 132.18
C LYS A 330 1.43 -153.92 131.27
N PRO A 331 2.75 -154.13 131.52
CA PRO A 331 3.69 -153.02 131.78
C PRO A 331 5.01 -153.09 130.96
N ARG A 332 5.80 -152.01 130.93
CA ARG A 332 7.25 -152.10 130.71
C ARG A 332 7.98 -150.80 131.05
N ARG A 333 8.94 -150.91 131.99
CA ARG A 333 10.30 -150.30 132.07
C ARG A 333 10.41 -148.78 131.83
N ARG A 334 11.27 -147.99 132.47
CA ARG A 334 12.45 -148.01 133.37
C ARG A 334 12.69 -146.46 133.53
N ARG A 335 13.24 -145.85 134.56
CA ARG A 335 14.31 -146.12 135.52
C ARG A 335 14.33 -144.87 136.44
N LYS A 336 14.58 -145.00 137.75
CA LYS A 336 15.70 -144.34 138.44
C LYS A 336 16.55 -143.41 137.55
N SER A 337 16.52 -142.11 137.86
CA SER A 337 17.65 -141.24 138.22
C SER A 337 17.24 -139.80 137.99
#